data_AF-A0A956F4M1-F1
#
_entry.id   AF-A0A956F4M1-F1
#
_cell.length_a   1.000
_cell.length_b   1.000
_cell.length_c   1.000
_cell.angle_alpha   90.00
_cell.angle_beta   90.00
_cell.angle_gamma   90.00
#
_symmetry.space_group_name_H-M   'P 1'
#
loop_
_entity.id
_entity.type
_entity.pdbx_description
1 polymer ?
#
loop_
_entity_poly.entity_id
_entity_poly.type
_entity_poly.pdbx_seq_one_letter_code
_entity_poly.pdbx_strand_id
1 'polypeptide(L)' 'QVFLKFLLGHPAVTCPIPATSKLHHMKDNMAAGRGRLPDAALRQRMIDELG' A
#
# COMPACT_ATOMS: atom_id res chain seq x y z
N GLN A 1 -3.34 6.50 -0.53
CA GLN A 1 -3.35 5.09 -0.10
C GLN A 1 -2.02 4.68 0.53
N VAL A 2 -1.86 4.93 1.84
CA VAL A 2 -0.65 4.59 2.62
C VAL A 2 -0.61 3.08 2.92
N PHE A 3 -1.73 2.52 3.35
CA PHE A 3 -1.85 1.10 3.74
C PHE A 3 -1.65 0.12 2.58
N LEU A 4 -2.18 0.43 1.38
CA LEU A 4 -2.02 -0.46 0.23
C LEU A 4 -0.55 -0.53 -0.22
N LYS A 5 0.19 0.58 -0.15
CA LYS A 5 1.65 0.59 -0.38
C LYS A 5 2.42 -0.19 0.68
N PHE A 6 2.01 -0.12 1.94
CA PHE A 6 2.61 -0.92 3.01
C PHE A 6 2.51 -2.42 2.73
N LEU A 7 1.35 -2.90 2.25
CA LEU A 7 1.16 -4.29 1.85
C LEU A 7 2.03 -4.64 0.64
N LEU A 8 2.00 -3.81 -0.40
CA LEU A 8 2.78 -4.02 -1.63
C LEU A 8 4.30 -4.05 -1.41
N GLY A 9 4.80 -3.39 -0.35
CA GLY A 9 6.22 -3.41 0.01
C GLY A 9 6.68 -4.68 0.74
N HIS A 10 5.77 -5.61 1.09
CA HIS A 10 6.14 -6.86 1.74
C HIS A 10 6.46 -7.96 0.71
N PRO A 11 7.63 -8.64 0.76
CA PRO A 11 8.02 -9.62 -0.26
C PRO A 11 7.08 -10.83 -0.37
N ALA A 12 6.41 -11.22 0.72
CA ALA A 12 5.38 -12.28 0.70
C ALA A 12 4.03 -11.87 0.08
N VAL A 13 3.81 -10.58 -0.25
CA VAL A 13 2.56 -10.14 -0.89
C VAL A 13 2.74 -10.18 -2.40
N THR A 14 1.97 -11.04 -3.06
CA THR A 14 2.06 -11.25 -4.51
C THR A 14 1.05 -10.40 -5.28
N CYS A 15 -0.19 -10.32 -4.79
CA CYS A 15 -1.26 -9.56 -5.43
C CYS A 15 -2.32 -9.13 -4.39
N PRO A 16 -2.43 -7.84 -4.04
CA PRO A 16 -3.52 -7.36 -3.19
C PRO A 16 -4.82 -7.17 -3.99
N ILE A 17 -5.96 -7.49 -3.37
CA ILE A 17 -7.31 -7.42 -3.99
C ILE A 17 -8.18 -6.41 -3.21
N PRO A 18 -7.99 -5.09 -3.41
CA PRO A 18 -8.75 -4.09 -2.67
C PRO A 18 -10.17 -3.91 -3.23
N ALA A 19 -11.19 -4.00 -2.38
CA ALA A 19 -12.57 -3.72 -2.75
C ALA A 19 -12.91 -2.22 -2.64
N THR A 20 -13.72 -1.70 -3.57
CA THR A 20 -14.30 -0.35 -3.49
C THR A 20 -15.54 -0.24 -4.37
N SER A 21 -16.52 0.57 -3.97
CA SER A 21 -17.69 0.97 -4.79
C SER A 21 -17.54 2.37 -5.40
N LYS A 22 -16.45 3.09 -5.08
CA LYS A 22 -16.21 4.48 -5.51
C LYS A 22 -15.08 4.55 -6.53
N LEU A 23 -15.34 5.25 -7.65
CA LEU A 23 -14.38 5.37 -8.76
C LEU A 23 -13.06 6.06 -8.38
N HIS A 24 -13.09 7.09 -7.53
CA HIS A 24 -11.87 7.79 -7.12
C HIS A 24 -10.95 6.87 -6.29
N HIS A 25 -11.50 6.08 -5.37
CA HIS A 25 -10.74 5.06 -4.64
C HIS A 25 -10.16 4.00 -5.59
N MET A 26 -10.86 3.60 -6.65
CA MET A 26 -10.32 2.69 -7.65
C MET A 26 -9.07 3.28 -8.29
N LYS A 27 -9.11 4.56 -8.70
CA LYS A 27 -7.94 5.26 -9.26
C LYS A 27 -6.78 5.28 -8.26
N ASP A 28 -7.06 5.61 -7.00
CA ASP A 28 -6.03 5.65 -5.96
C ASP A 28 -5.44 4.26 -5.66
N ASN A 29 -6.25 3.20 -5.69
CA ASN A 29 -5.82 1.82 -5.53
C ASN A 29 -4.88 1.41 -6.66
N MET A 30 -5.22 1.74 -7.90
CA MET A 30 -4.36 1.46 -9.06
C MET A 30 -3.05 2.26 -9.01
N ALA A 31 -3.10 3.50 -8.52
CA ALA A 31 -1.92 4.34 -8.35
C ALA A 31 -0.99 3.85 -7.22
N ALA A 32 -1.49 3.10 -6.24
CA ALA A 32 -0.67 2.58 -5.13
C ALA A 32 0.45 1.64 -5.61
N GLY A 33 0.26 0.94 -6.73
CA GLY A 33 1.29 0.10 -7.35
C GLY A 33 2.38 0.88 -8.12
N ARG A 34 2.31 2.21 -8.18
CA ARG A 34 3.25 3.05 -8.93
C ARG A 34 4.29 3.70 -8.01
N GLY A 35 5.48 3.92 -8.58
CA GLY A 35 6.62 4.56 -7.91
C GLY A 35 7.32 3.64 -6.91
N ARG A 36 8.13 4.22 -6.03
CA ARG A 36 8.86 3.47 -5.00
C ARG A 36 7.87 2.87 -4.00
N LEU A 37 8.04 1.58 -3.73
CA LEU A 37 7.35 0.87 -2.67
C LEU A 37 8.18 0.94 -1.38
N PRO A 38 7.54 0.91 -0.20
CA PRO A 38 8.26 1.00 1.05
C PRO A 38 9.06 -0.28 1.29
N ASP A 39 10.33 -0.11 1.65
CA ASP A 39 11.19 -1.21 2.10
C ASP A 39 10.92 -1.57 3.57
N ALA A 40 11.65 -2.55 4.11
CA ALA A 40 11.47 -2.99 5.49
C ALA A 40 11.64 -1.85 6.50
N ALA A 41 12.60 -0.94 6.30
CA ALA A 41 12.86 0.18 7.20
C ALA A 41 11.73 1.22 7.16
N LEU A 42 11.27 1.59 5.96
CA LEU A 42 10.15 2.51 5.82
C LEU A 42 8.85 1.89 6.33
N ARG A 43 8.61 0.60 6.10
CA ARG A 43 7.45 -0.12 6.66
C ARG A 43 7.47 -0.12 8.19
N GLN A 44 8.63 -0.27 8.83
CA GLN A 44 8.73 -0.16 10.28
C GLN A 44 8.32 1.24 10.77
N ARG A 45 8.82 2.31 10.14
CA ARG A 45 8.43 3.68 10.48
C ARG A 45 6.93 3.92 10.33
N MET A 46 6.31 3.35 9.30
CA MET A 46 4.86 3.44 9.10
C MET A 46 4.08 2.73 10.24
N ILE A 47 4.63 1.65 10.82
CA ILE A 47 4.04 0.99 11.99
C ILE A 47 4.17 1.91 13.22
N ASP A 48 5.35 2.50 13.40
CA ASP A 48 5.63 3.38 14.54
C ASP A 48 4.74 4.64 14.54
N GLU A 49 4.37 5.16 13.36
CA GLU A 49 3.43 6.30 13.20
C GLU A 49 1.94 5.93 13.40
N LEU A 50 1.61 4.64 13.44
CA LEU A 50 0.23 4.16 13.65
C LEU A 50 -0.06 3.81 15.12
N GLY A 51 0.93 3.89 16.00
CA GLY A 51 0.81 3.73 17.46
C GLY A 51 0.51 5.04 18.18
#